data_AF-A0AAJ1VNM7-F1
#
_entry.id   AF-A0AAJ1VNM7-F1
#
_cell.length_a   1.000
_cell.length_b   1.000
_cell.length_c   1.000
_cell.angle_alpha   90.00
_cell.angle_beta   90.00
_cell.angle_gamma   90.00
#
_symmetry.space_group_name_H-M   'P 1'
#
loop_
_entity.id
_entity.type
_entity.pdbx_description
1 polymer ?
#
loop_
_entity_poly.entity_id
_entity_poly.type
_entity_poly.pdbx_seq_one_letter_code
_entity_poly.pdbx_strand_id
1 'polypeptide(L)'
;MYDDKPLLLLFLLFKKIFITVIAMSIAMVLMLDEIERFPLTQINQTIINAAIYLAITVALLNVFQTICLFIYLNRPFRIIYLFSSYFSNAALIAVSVIRITAYPYMYLGVFAGSLGLAMLTYQVRQNRQYYFEVEL
;
A
#
# COMPACT_ATOMS: atom_id res chain seq x y z
N MET A 1 -5.14 18.72 -4.06
CA MET A 1 -3.68 18.34 -4.10
C MET A 1 -3.21 18.02 -5.51
N TYR A 2 -4.08 17.47 -6.37
CA TYR A 2 -3.81 17.19 -7.78
C TYR A 2 -4.82 17.86 -8.71
N ASP A 3 -5.38 19.00 -8.29
CA ASP A 3 -6.52 19.65 -8.95
C ASP A 3 -6.20 19.98 -10.43
N ASP A 4 -4.94 20.24 -10.76
CA ASP A 4 -4.48 20.53 -12.13
C ASP A 4 -4.07 19.28 -12.94
N LYS A 5 -4.17 18.07 -12.36
CA LYS A 5 -3.71 16.81 -12.98
C LYS A 5 -4.75 15.69 -12.82
N PRO A 6 -5.92 15.79 -13.49
CA PRO A 6 -7.05 14.88 -13.28
C PRO A 6 -6.74 13.42 -13.64
N LEU A 7 -5.93 13.18 -14.69
CA LEU A 7 -5.51 11.83 -15.07
C LEU A 7 -4.62 11.17 -14.00
N LEU A 8 -3.72 11.96 -13.38
CA LEU A 8 -2.87 11.47 -12.30
C LEU A 8 -3.70 11.17 -11.05
N LEU A 9 -4.69 12.03 -10.74
CA LEU A 9 -5.63 11.81 -9.64
C LEU A 9 -6.42 10.51 -9.84
N LEU A 10 -7.00 10.30 -11.02
CA LEU A 10 -7.75 9.08 -11.37
C LEU A 10 -6.87 7.83 -11.30
N PHE A 11 -5.63 7.93 -11.81
CA PHE A 11 -4.68 6.83 -11.75
C PHE A 11 -4.31 6.47 -10.30
N LEU A 12 -4.03 7.47 -9.46
CA LEU A 12 -3.73 7.26 -8.03
C LEU A 12 -4.92 6.66 -7.31
N LEU A 13 -6.15 7.11 -7.59
CA LEU A 13 -7.38 6.55 -7.05
C LEU A 13 -7.49 5.06 -7.40
N PHE A 14 -7.37 4.70 -8.68
CA PHE A 14 -7.47 3.32 -9.13
C PHE A 14 -6.40 2.44 -8.47
N LYS A 15 -5.15 2.92 -8.41
CA LYS A 15 -4.06 2.24 -7.71
C LYS A 15 -4.40 1.98 -6.23
N LYS A 16 -4.91 2.99 -5.51
CA LYS A 16 -5.24 2.84 -4.09
C LYS A 16 -6.35 1.83 -3.87
N ILE A 17 -7.41 1.88 -4.68
CA ILE A 17 -8.50 0.90 -4.63
C ILE A 17 -7.98 -0.50 -4.93
N PHE A 18 -7.17 -0.66 -5.97
CA PHE A 18 -6.59 -1.93 -6.35
C PHE A 18 -5.72 -2.53 -5.23
N ILE A 19 -4.87 -1.72 -4.59
CA ILE A 19 -4.08 -2.15 -3.43
C ILE A 19 -4.99 -2.57 -2.26
N THR A 20 -6.06 -1.82 -1.98
CA THR A 20 -7.02 -2.19 -0.93
C THR A 20 -7.64 -3.56 -1.19
N VAL A 21 -8.06 -3.83 -2.43
CA VAL A 21 -8.63 -5.13 -2.83
C VAL A 21 -7.60 -6.24 -2.65
N ILE A 22 -6.36 -6.04 -3.12
CA ILE A 22 -5.29 -7.02 -2.95
C ILE A 22 -5.02 -7.28 -1.46
N ALA A 23 -4.84 -6.24 -0.65
CA ALA A 23 -4.55 -6.37 0.76
C ALA A 23 -5.64 -7.13 1.52
N MET A 24 -6.92 -6.86 1.23
CA MET A 24 -8.04 -7.57 1.83
C MET A 24 -8.12 -9.04 1.38
N SER A 25 -7.88 -9.32 0.09
CA SER A 25 -7.83 -10.70 -0.40
C SER A 25 -6.67 -11.50 0.22
N ILE A 26 -5.51 -10.88 0.43
CA ILE A 26 -4.38 -11.49 1.14
C ILE A 26 -4.77 -11.78 2.59
N ALA A 27 -5.41 -10.82 3.29
CA ALA A 27 -5.89 -11.02 4.65
C ALA A 27 -6.87 -12.20 4.74
N MET A 28 -7.81 -12.30 3.79
CA MET A 28 -8.79 -13.39 3.74
C MET A 28 -8.13 -14.75 3.52
N VAL A 29 -7.16 -14.85 2.60
CA VAL A 29 -6.39 -16.09 2.36
C VAL A 29 -5.61 -16.50 3.60
N LEU A 30 -4.98 -15.54 4.29
CA LEU A 30 -4.21 -15.82 5.51
C LEU A 30 -5.13 -16.25 6.67
N MET A 31 -6.32 -15.65 6.82
CA MET A 31 -7.32 -16.08 7.81
C MET A 31 -7.82 -17.50 7.53
N LEU A 32 -8.09 -17.83 6.26
CA LEU A 32 -8.47 -19.20 5.87
C LEU A 32 -7.35 -20.20 6.18
N ASP A 33 -6.08 -19.88 5.88
CA ASP A 33 -4.92 -20.71 6.21
C ASP A 33 -4.80 -20.93 7.74
N GLU A 34 -5.09 -19.90 8.54
CA GLU A 34 -5.09 -20.02 10.01
C GLU A 34 -6.20 -20.95 10.53
N ILE A 35 -7.40 -20.89 9.94
CA ILE A 35 -8.54 -21.75 10.31
C ILE A 35 -8.27 -23.21 9.89
N GLU A 36 -7.72 -23.43 8.70
CA GLU A 36 -7.49 -24.78 8.16
C GLU A 36 -6.31 -25.50 8.83
N ARG A 37 -5.29 -24.77 9.32
CA ARG A 37 -4.04 -25.33 9.85
C ARG A 37 -3.93 -25.33 11.38
N PHE A 38 -4.97 -25.77 12.11
CA PHE A 38 -4.97 -26.01 13.57
C PHE A 38 -3.57 -26.29 14.18
N PRO A 39 -3.27 -25.72 15.36
CA PRO A 39 -2.05 -24.96 15.65
C PRO A 39 -0.75 -25.72 15.37
N LEU A 40 -0.23 -25.59 14.16
CA LEU A 40 1.13 -26.00 13.82
C LEU A 40 2.12 -24.93 14.34
N THR A 41 2.54 -25.09 15.60
CA THR A 41 3.56 -24.30 16.33
C THR A 41 3.26 -22.81 16.56
N GLN A 42 3.27 -22.38 17.82
CA GLN A 42 2.91 -21.02 18.27
C GLN A 42 3.67 -19.89 17.56
N ILE A 43 4.92 -20.12 17.13
CA ILE A 43 5.76 -19.12 16.45
C ILE A 43 5.26 -18.82 15.03
N ASN A 44 4.78 -19.83 14.30
CA ASN A 44 4.21 -19.60 12.96
C ASN A 44 2.86 -18.88 13.06
N GLN A 45 2.10 -19.15 14.11
CA GLN A 45 0.79 -18.55 14.33
C GLN A 45 0.89 -17.06 14.65
N THR A 46 1.86 -16.62 15.46
CA THR A 46 2.07 -15.18 15.71
C THR A 46 2.49 -14.40 14.47
N ILE A 47 3.30 -15.00 13.59
CA ILE A 47 3.73 -14.37 12.32
C ILE A 47 2.53 -14.21 11.37
N ILE A 48 1.68 -15.24 11.25
CA ILE A 48 0.48 -15.19 10.40
C ILE A 48 -0.49 -14.12 10.92
N ASN A 49 -0.73 -14.06 12.22
CA ASN A 49 -1.68 -13.11 12.80
C ASN A 49 -1.18 -11.67 12.64
N ALA A 50 0.12 -11.45 12.86
CA ALA A 50 0.75 -10.16 12.57
C ALA A 50 0.61 -9.78 11.08
N ALA A 51 0.78 -10.73 10.16
CA ALA A 51 0.61 -10.51 8.73
C ALA A 51 -0.84 -10.13 8.35
N ILE A 52 -1.83 -10.79 8.96
CA ILE A 52 -3.25 -10.48 8.78
C ILE A 52 -3.55 -9.04 9.24
N TYR A 53 -3.15 -8.69 10.47
CA TYR A 53 -3.36 -7.34 10.98
C TYR A 53 -2.63 -6.28 10.14
N LEU A 54 -1.43 -6.60 9.66
CA LEU A 54 -0.68 -5.71 8.77
C LEU A 54 -1.38 -5.53 7.42
N ALA A 55 -1.94 -6.60 6.84
CA ALA A 55 -2.72 -6.54 5.60
C ALA A 55 -3.98 -5.67 5.74
N ILE A 56 -4.73 -5.84 6.84
CA ILE A 56 -5.90 -5.00 7.15
C ILE A 56 -5.47 -3.54 7.33
N THR A 57 -4.37 -3.30 8.05
CA THR A 57 -3.81 -1.96 8.24
C THR A 57 -3.45 -1.32 6.90
N VAL A 58 -2.83 -2.08 5.98
CA VAL A 58 -2.53 -1.62 4.61
C VAL A 58 -3.82 -1.23 3.87
N ALA A 59 -4.87 -2.04 3.94
CA ALA A 59 -6.15 -1.73 3.31
C ALA A 59 -6.75 -0.41 3.88
N LEU A 60 -6.83 -0.28 5.20
CA LEU A 60 -7.34 0.93 5.87
C LEU A 60 -6.52 2.17 5.52
N LEU A 61 -5.19 2.06 5.48
CA LEU A 61 -4.31 3.15 5.07
C LEU A 61 -4.58 3.58 3.62
N ASN A 62 -4.80 2.66 2.69
CA ASN A 62 -5.11 3.02 1.30
C ASN A 62 -6.50 3.65 1.15
N VAL A 63 -7.49 3.24 1.96
CA VAL A 63 -8.80 3.91 2.02
C VAL A 63 -8.65 5.34 2.55
N PHE A 64 -7.95 5.52 3.68
CA PHE A 64 -7.67 6.85 4.22
C PHE A 64 -6.94 7.74 3.20
N GLN A 65 -5.90 7.20 2.56
CA GLN A 65 -5.15 7.92 1.53
C GLN A 65 -6.00 8.25 0.30
N THR A 66 -7.00 7.42 -0.01
CA THR A 66 -7.97 7.70 -1.08
C THR A 66 -8.79 8.93 -0.73
N ILE A 67 -9.28 9.04 0.50
CA ILE A 67 -10.00 10.23 0.98
C ILE A 67 -9.08 11.47 0.91
N CYS A 68 -7.83 11.32 1.34
CA CYS A 68 -6.82 12.38 1.27
C CYS A 68 -6.54 12.90 -0.16
N LEU A 69 -6.81 12.12 -1.21
CA LEU A 69 -6.63 12.59 -2.60
C LEU A 69 -7.59 13.74 -2.96
N PHE A 70 -8.78 13.78 -2.35
CA PHE A 70 -9.84 14.74 -2.68
C PHE A 70 -9.87 15.97 -1.76
N ILE A 71 -9.03 16.00 -0.72
CA ILE A 71 -9.02 17.09 0.26
C ILE A 71 -7.72 17.91 0.11
N TYR A 72 -7.81 19.22 0.30
CA TYR A 72 -6.63 20.08 0.35
C TYR A 72 -5.89 19.86 1.68
N LEU A 73 -4.68 19.30 1.60
CA LEU A 73 -3.85 18.98 2.77
C LEU A 73 -2.83 20.09 3.02
N ASN A 74 -2.73 20.52 4.28
CA ASN A 74 -1.64 21.41 4.71
C ASN A 74 -0.28 20.70 4.58
N ARG A 75 0.82 21.48 4.48
CA ARG A 75 2.20 20.96 4.35
C ARG A 75 2.55 19.79 5.28
N PRO A 76 2.31 19.82 6.61
CA PRO A 76 2.63 18.70 7.48
C PRO A 76 1.81 17.44 7.17
N PHE A 77 0.53 17.58 6.86
CA PHE A 77 -0.33 16.46 6.48
C PHE A 77 0.05 15.84 5.14
N ARG A 78 0.57 16.64 4.20
CA ARG A 78 1.11 16.15 2.93
C ARG A 78 2.34 15.25 3.14
N ILE A 79 3.18 15.56 4.12
CA ILE A 79 4.33 14.73 4.51
C ILE A 79 3.85 13.41 5.12
N ILE A 80 2.89 13.48 6.05
CA ILE A 80 2.28 12.28 6.67
C ILE A 80 1.66 11.37 5.61
N TYR A 81 0.91 11.94 4.65
CA TYR A 81 0.35 11.20 3.52
C TYR A 81 1.43 10.47 2.72
N LEU A 82 2.54 11.14 2.45
CA LEU A 82 3.64 10.58 1.67
C LEU A 82 4.31 9.40 2.39
N PHE A 83 4.69 9.59 3.66
CA PHE A 83 5.27 8.51 4.48
C PHE A 83 4.29 7.34 4.65
N SER A 84 3.02 7.63 4.91
CA SER A 84 1.97 6.63 5.00
C SER A 84 1.84 5.82 3.70
N SER A 85 1.95 6.49 2.54
CA SER A 85 1.90 5.84 1.24
C SER A 85 3.13 4.96 1.00
N TYR A 86 4.34 5.40 1.40
CA TYR A 86 5.54 4.55 1.35
C TYR A 86 5.41 3.32 2.25
N PHE A 87 5.04 3.53 3.51
CA PHE A 87 4.86 2.47 4.49
C PHE A 87 3.84 1.42 4.01
N SER A 88 2.70 1.88 3.50
CA SER A 88 1.64 0.99 3.03
C SER A 88 2.09 0.10 1.86
N ASN A 89 2.83 0.64 0.88
CA ASN A 89 3.35 -0.16 -0.23
C ASN A 89 4.45 -1.14 0.24
N ALA A 90 5.34 -0.71 1.13
CA ALA A 90 6.38 -1.58 1.69
C ALA A 90 5.78 -2.72 2.54
N ALA A 91 4.77 -2.41 3.37
CA ALA A 91 4.05 -3.38 4.17
C ALA A 91 3.29 -4.39 3.30
N LEU A 92 2.69 -3.96 2.18
CA LEU A 92 2.04 -4.88 1.22
C LEU A 92 3.06 -5.90 0.68
N ILE A 93 4.26 -5.46 0.30
CA ILE A 93 5.33 -6.36 -0.14
C ILE A 93 5.69 -7.33 0.97
N ALA A 94 5.93 -6.82 2.19
CA ALA A 94 6.32 -7.63 3.34
C ALA A 94 5.31 -8.75 3.63
N VAL A 95 4.02 -8.42 3.70
CA VAL A 95 2.94 -9.41 3.91
C VAL A 95 2.90 -10.43 2.77
N SER A 96 3.04 -9.97 1.53
CA SER A 96 2.98 -10.84 0.34
C SER A 96 4.13 -11.85 0.29
N VAL A 97 5.32 -11.50 0.79
CA VAL A 97 6.49 -12.38 0.77
C VAL A 97 6.33 -13.59 1.71
N ILE A 98 5.58 -13.46 2.81
CA ILE A 98 5.48 -14.49 3.87
C ILE A 98 5.00 -15.85 3.35
N ARG A 99 4.12 -15.87 2.35
CA ARG A 99 3.55 -17.10 1.76
C ARG A 99 3.66 -17.14 0.23
N ILE A 100 4.64 -16.45 -0.35
CA ILE A 100 4.77 -16.33 -1.81
C ILE A 100 4.93 -17.68 -2.53
N THR A 101 5.51 -18.66 -1.86
CA THR A 101 5.71 -20.02 -2.38
C THR A 101 4.45 -20.88 -2.32
N ALA A 102 3.50 -20.53 -1.46
CA ALA A 102 2.25 -21.29 -1.27
C ALA A 102 1.11 -20.75 -2.13
N TYR A 103 1.06 -19.42 -2.35
CA TYR A 103 -0.03 -18.77 -3.07
C TYR A 103 0.52 -17.89 -4.21
N PRO A 104 0.37 -18.29 -5.48
CA PRO A 104 0.82 -17.50 -6.63
C PRO A 104 0.20 -16.10 -6.69
N TYR A 105 -0.98 -15.92 -6.11
CA TYR A 105 -1.63 -14.61 -5.99
C TYR A 105 -0.80 -13.59 -5.20
N MET A 106 0.06 -14.02 -4.28
CA MET A 106 0.93 -13.12 -3.50
C MET A 106 1.94 -12.36 -4.38
N TYR A 107 2.29 -12.88 -5.56
CA TYR A 107 3.14 -12.14 -6.51
C TYR A 107 2.48 -10.84 -6.98
N LEU A 108 1.15 -10.79 -7.05
CA LEU A 108 0.42 -9.56 -7.40
C LEU A 108 0.59 -8.49 -6.32
N GLY A 109 0.62 -8.88 -5.04
CA GLY A 109 0.88 -7.95 -3.94
C GLY A 109 2.30 -7.40 -3.95
N VAL A 110 3.30 -8.25 -4.22
CA VAL A 110 4.69 -7.80 -4.39
C VAL A 110 4.82 -6.84 -5.58
N PHE A 111 4.23 -7.19 -6.72
CA PHE A 111 4.27 -6.35 -7.92
C PHE A 111 3.55 -5.02 -7.73
N ALA A 112 2.33 -5.03 -7.17
CA ALA A 112 1.57 -3.82 -6.91
C ALA A 112 2.28 -2.90 -5.91
N GLY A 113 2.89 -3.46 -4.86
CA GLY A 113 3.65 -2.70 -3.88
C GLY A 113 4.94 -2.10 -4.48
N SER A 114 5.69 -2.87 -5.27
CA SER A 114 6.95 -2.40 -5.87
C SER A 114 6.70 -1.32 -6.93
N LEU A 115 5.74 -1.54 -7.83
CA LEU A 115 5.25 -0.53 -8.77
C LEU A 115 4.77 0.71 -8.02
N GLY A 116 4.12 0.50 -6.87
CA GLY A 116 3.66 1.57 -6.02
C GLY A 116 4.78 2.45 -5.44
N LEU A 117 5.88 1.84 -5.00
CA LEU A 117 7.08 2.52 -4.51
C LEU A 117 7.85 3.22 -5.64
N ALA A 118 7.97 2.57 -6.80
CA ALA A 118 8.63 3.16 -7.97
C ALA A 118 7.92 4.44 -8.41
N MET A 119 6.59 4.41 -8.49
CA MET A 119 5.77 5.57 -8.86
C MET A 119 5.84 6.70 -7.84
N LEU A 120 5.82 6.40 -6.54
CA LEU A 120 5.98 7.42 -5.50
C LEU A 120 7.35 8.08 -5.59
N THR A 121 8.40 7.30 -5.79
CA THR A 121 9.77 7.80 -5.93
C THR A 121 9.92 8.68 -7.16
N TYR A 122 9.36 8.25 -8.30
CA TYR A 122 9.31 9.05 -9.52
C TYR A 122 8.57 10.38 -9.29
N GLN A 123 7.41 10.32 -8.64
CA GLN A 123 6.59 11.50 -8.35
C GLN A 123 7.31 12.49 -7.41
N VAL A 124 7.98 12.01 -6.37
CA VAL A 124 8.78 12.85 -5.47
C VAL A 124 9.89 13.53 -6.25
N ARG A 125 10.59 12.79 -7.12
CA ARG A 125 11.68 13.32 -7.94
C ARG A 125 11.19 14.40 -8.91
N GLN A 126 10.09 14.16 -9.61
CA GLN A 126 9.52 15.10 -10.57
C GLN A 126 8.96 16.36 -9.89
N ASN A 127 8.26 16.22 -8.76
CA ASN A 127 7.79 17.38 -7.99
C ASN A 127 8.95 18.20 -7.42
N ARG A 128 10.07 17.56 -7.06
CA ARG A 128 11.28 18.27 -6.62
C ARG A 128 11.85 19.13 -7.75
N GLN A 129 11.84 18.65 -8.99
CA GLN A 129 12.26 19.45 -10.16
C GLN A 129 11.32 20.63 -10.41
N TYR A 130 10.00 20.46 -10.28
CA TYR A 130 9.04 21.56 -10.41
C TYR A 130 9.23 22.69 -9.39
N TYR A 131 9.69 22.41 -8.17
CA TYR A 131 10.01 23.46 -7.19
C TYR A 131 11.35 24.15 -7.46
N PHE A 132 12.29 23.49 -8.14
CA PHE A 132 13.58 24.08 -8.54
C PHE A 132 13.49 24.90 -9.84
N GLU A 133 12.53 24.64 -10.72
CA GLU A 133 12.32 25.42 -11.95
C GLU A 133 11.55 26.74 -11.73
N VAL A 134 10.86 26.91 -10.60
CA VAL A 134 10.14 28.16 -10.26
C VAL A 134 11.06 29.17 -9.53
N GLU A 135 12.31 28.79 -9.24
CA GLU A 135 13.33 29.64 -8.62
C GLU A 135 14.41 30.14 -9.59
N LEU A 136 14.20 30.00 -10.92
CA LEU A 136 15.06 30.53 -11.99
C LEU A 136 14.27 31.49 -12.89
#